data_AF-A0A536CW04-F1
#
_entry.id   AF-A0A536CW04-F1
#
_cell.length_a   1.000
_cell.length_b   1.000
_cell.length_c   1.000
_cell.angle_alpha   90.00
_cell.angle_beta   90.00
_cell.angle_gamma   90.00
#
_symmetry.space_group_name_H-M   'P 1'
#
loop_
_entity.id
_entity.type
_entity.pdbx_description
1 polymer ?
#
loop_
_entity_poly.entity_id
_entity_poly.type
_entity_poly.pdbx_seq_one_letter_code
_entity_poly.pdbx_strand_id
1 'polypeptide(L)' 'MRDVLRSAPGTVSVFVGPEGGYTPEEADCAEHAGAHLITLGPRVLRTETASPLLAALVLYELGDLSSGHSDDA' A
#
# COMPACT_ATOMS: atom_id res chain seq x y z
N MET A 1 1.60 -6.33 5.28
CA MET A 1 1.88 -5.62 4.01
C MET A 1 2.76 -6.43 3.07
N ARG A 2 4.00 -6.81 3.43
CA ARG A 2 4.87 -7.62 2.54
C ARG A 2 4.19 -8.88 2.01
N ASP A 3 3.60 -9.67 2.90
CA ASP A 3 2.97 -10.94 2.52
C ASP A 3 1.79 -10.72 1.56
N VAL A 4 0.99 -9.67 1.82
CA VAL A 4 -0.11 -9.23 0.94
C VAL A 4 0.42 -8.88 -0.45
N LEU A 5 1.47 -8.05 -0.53
CA LEU A 5 2.05 -7.61 -1.81
C LEU A 5 2.69 -8.77 -2.58
N ARG A 6 3.37 -9.70 -1.91
CA ARG A 6 3.99 -10.88 -2.56
C ARG A 6 2.97 -11.84 -3.15
N SER A 7 1.74 -11.86 -2.62
CA SER A 7 0.64 -12.64 -3.17
C SER A 7 -0.13 -11.93 -4.29
N ALA A 8 0.14 -10.64 -4.55
CA ALA A 8 -0.61 -9.86 -5.55
C ALA A 8 -0.14 -10.20 -6.97
N PRO A 9 -1.01 -10.72 -7.86
CA PRO A 9 -0.60 -11.23 -9.17
C PRO A 9 -0.55 -10.16 -10.28
N GLY A 10 -0.43 -8.87 -9.94
CA GLY A 10 -0.48 -7.78 -10.93
C GLY A 10 -0.54 -6.39 -10.31
N THR A 11 -1.46 -5.56 -10.81
CA THR A 11 -1.61 -4.16 -10.38
C THR A 11 -2.05 -4.03 -8.93
N VAL A 12 -1.36 -3.18 -8.17
CA VAL A 12 -1.73 -2.86 -6.78
C VAL A 12 -2.48 -1.53 -6.74
N SER A 13 -3.65 -1.54 -6.10
CA SER A 13 -4.39 -0.33 -5.75
C SER A 13 -4.30 -0.11 -4.25
N VAL A 14 -4.02 1.14 -3.84
CA VAL A 14 -3.90 1.51 -2.43
C VAL A 14 -4.91 2.61 -2.09
N PHE A 15 -5.56 2.45 -0.94
CA PHE A 15 -6.51 3.41 -0.39
C PHE A 15 -5.89 4.05 0.84
N VAL A 16 -5.82 5.38 0.85
CA VAL A 16 -5.36 6.15 2.01
C VAL A 16 -6.50 7.07 2.43
N GLY A 17 -6.97 6.89 3.66
CA GLY A 17 -8.11 7.63 4.18
C GLY A 17 -7.81 9.13 4.40
N PRO A 18 -8.87 9.94 4.56
CA PRO A 18 -8.74 11.34 4.98
C PRO A 18 -8.21 11.43 6.42
N GLU A 19 -8.02 12.64 6.94
CA GLU A 19 -7.46 12.89 8.27
C GLU A 19 -8.31 12.26 9.41
N GLY A 20 -9.60 12.06 9.16
CA GLY A 20 -10.53 11.37 10.08
C GLY A 20 -10.47 9.84 10.00
N GLY A 21 -9.69 9.28 9.06
CA GLY A 21 -9.66 7.85 8.78
C GLY A 21 -10.92 7.35 8.07
N TYR A 22 -10.97 6.03 7.89
CA TYR A 22 -12.19 5.32 7.49
C TYR A 22 -12.98 4.92 8.73
N THR A 23 -14.31 4.88 8.62
CA THR A 23 -15.13 4.30 9.69
C THR A 23 -14.92 2.77 9.76
N PRO A 24 -15.25 2.12 10.89
CA PRO A 24 -15.22 0.66 10.96
C PRO A 24 -16.04 -0.01 9.85
N GLU A 25 -17.20 0.54 9.51
CA GLU A 25 -18.08 0.00 8.47
C GLU A 25 -17.48 0.13 7.07
N GLU A 26 -16.77 1.23 6.79
CA GLU A 26 -16.03 1.42 5.53
C GLU A 26 -14.86 0.44 5.42
N ALA A 27 -14.13 0.22 6.51
CA ALA A 27 -13.04 -0.75 6.58
C ALA A 27 -13.55 -2.18 6.37
N ASP A 28 -14.63 -2.55 7.05
CA ASP A 28 -15.30 -3.85 6.89
C ASP A 28 -15.80 -4.04 5.45
N CYS A 29 -16.39 -3.01 4.85
CA CYS A 29 -16.84 -3.04 3.46
C CYS A 29 -15.65 -3.28 2.49
N ALA A 30 -14.52 -2.62 2.73
CA ALA A 30 -13.32 -2.80 1.93
C ALA A 30 -12.77 -4.23 2.05
N GLU A 31 -12.71 -4.79 3.27
CA GLU A 31 -12.29 -6.19 3.47
C GLU A 31 -13.23 -7.19 2.77
N HIS A 32 -14.55 -6.98 2.86
CA HIS A 32 -15.52 -7.81 2.13
C HIS A 32 -15.41 -7.68 0.60
N ALA A 33 -14.95 -6.53 0.11
CA ALA A 33 -14.64 -6.31 -1.30
C ALA A 33 -13.28 -6.91 -1.73
N GLY A 34 -12.55 -7.54 -0.80
CA GLY A 34 -11.26 -8.19 -1.06
C GLY A 34 -10.04 -7.29 -0.86
N ALA A 35 -10.21 -6.09 -0.27
CA ALA A 35 -9.08 -5.30 0.17
C ALA A 35 -8.43 -5.93 1.41
N HIS A 36 -7.15 -5.64 1.63
CA HIS A 36 -6.43 -6.07 2.82
C HIS A 36 -6.11 -4.87 3.69
N LEU A 37 -6.55 -4.90 4.95
CA LEU A 37 -6.13 -3.89 5.93
C LEU A 37 -4.67 -4.11 6.33
N ILE A 38 -3.89 -3.04 6.33
CA ILE A 38 -2.47 -3.06 6.66
C ILE A 38 -2.11 -1.91 7.60
N THR A 39 -1.01 -2.06 8.32
CA THR A 39 -0.41 -0.99 9.13
C THR A 39 0.96 -0.61 8.57
N LEU A 40 1.34 0.67 8.73
CA LEU A 40 2.66 1.21 8.36
C LEU A 40 3.59 1.32 9.57
N GLY A 41 3.51 0.32 10.46
CA GLY A 41 4.19 0.30 11.75
C GLY A 41 3.35 0.88 12.89
N PRO A 42 3.97 1.18 14.06
CA PRO A 42 3.26 1.48 15.30
C PRO A 42 2.80 2.95 15.41
N ARG A 43 3.22 3.84 14.50
CA ARG A 43 2.90 5.26 14.56
C ARG A 43 1.70 5.56 13.66
N VAL A 44 0.76 6.36 14.18
CA VAL A 44 -0.28 6.96 13.35
C VAL A 44 0.37 8.02 12.47
N LEU A 45 0.30 7.81 11.16
CA LEU A 45 0.82 8.75 10.16
C LEU A 45 -0.33 9.64 9.68
N ARG A 46 -0.02 10.91 9.40
CA ARG A 46 -0.93 11.81 8.69
C ARG A 46 -1.04 11.39 7.23
N THR A 47 -2.19 11.64 6.60
CA THR A 47 -2.51 11.24 5.22
C THR A 47 -1.41 11.64 4.23
N GLU A 48 -0.86 12.84 4.36
CA GLU A 48 0.18 13.41 3.49
C GLU A 48 1.55 12.71 3.65
N THR A 49 1.77 12.06 4.79
CA THR A 49 2.98 11.25 5.02
C THR A 49 2.74 9.78 4.67
N ALA A 50 1.56 9.26 5.03
CA ALA A 50 1.18 7.87 4.75
C ALA A 50 1.15 7.59 3.24
N SER A 51 0.61 8.51 2.44
CA SER A 51 0.45 8.32 0.99
C SER A 51 1.76 8.11 0.23
N PRO A 52 2.74 9.04 0.26
CA PRO A 52 4.01 8.85 -0.45
C PRO A 52 4.83 7.72 0.15
N LEU A 53 4.77 7.51 1.46
CA LEU A 53 5.46 6.39 2.11
C LEU A 53 4.92 5.03 1.62
N LEU A 54 3.60 4.87 1.55
CA LEU A 54 2.97 3.64 1.08
C LEU A 54 3.34 3.37 -0.38
N ALA A 55 3.28 4.38 -1.25
CA ALA A 55 3.71 4.24 -2.64
C ALA A 55 5.17 3.79 -2.75
N ALA A 56 6.08 4.44 -2.02
CA ALA A 56 7.50 4.07 -2.02
C ALA A 56 7.73 2.63 -1.51
N LEU A 57 7.01 2.22 -0.47
CA LEU A 57 7.12 0.86 0.07
C LEU A 57 6.56 -0.20 -0.89
N VAL A 58 5.45 0.10 -1.59
CA VAL A 58 4.92 -0.79 -2.63
C VAL A 58 5.93 -0.97 -3.76
N LEU A 59 6.45 0.13 -4.31
CA LEU A 59 7.46 0.09 -5.38
C LEU A 59 8.75 -0.62 -4.93
N TYR A 60 9.17 -0.42 -3.68
CA TYR A 60 10.32 -1.11 -3.11
C TYR A 60 10.10 -2.63 -3.03
N GLU A 61 8.98 -3.06 -2.46
CA GLU A 61 8.69 -4.48 -2.26
C GLU A 61 8.42 -5.23 -3.56
N LEU A 62 7.92 -4.54 -4.59
CA LEU A 62 7.77 -5.09 -5.94
C LEU A 62 9.06 -5.07 -6.76
N GLY A 63 10.11 -4.38 -6.29
CA GLY A 63 11.42 -4.31 -6.95
C GLY A 63 11.55 -3.20 -8.00
N ASP A 64 10.52 -2.36 -8.17
CA ASP A 64 10.44 -1.27 -9.16
C ASP A 64 11.38 -0.10 -8.83
N LEU A 65 11.84 0.04 -7.57
CA LEU A 65 12.86 1.03 -7.19
C LEU A 65 14.29 0.55 -7.40
N SER A 66 14.49 -0.77 -7.52
CA SER A 66 15.81 -1.40 -7.64
C SER A 66 16.13 -1.88 -9.05
N SER A 67 15.12 -1.93 -9.93
CA SER A 67 15.30 -2.17 -11.35
C SER A 67 15.97 -0.94 -11.97
N GLY A 68 17.29 -0.85 -11.78
CA GLY A 68 18.13 -0.11 -12.70
C GLY A 68 17.78 -0.59 -14.10
N HIS A 69 17.62 0.34 -15.03
CA HIS A 69 17.53 0.01 -16.43
C HIS A 69 18.84 -0.70 -16.79
N SER A 70 18.89 -2.03 -16.70
CA SER A 70 19.67 -2.77 -17.66
C SER A 70 18.95 -2.54 -18.98
N ASP A 71 19.25 -1.38 -19.59
CA ASP A 71 19.12 -1.21 -21.02
C ASP A 71 19.74 -2.45 -21.64
N ASP A 72 18.89 -3.25 -22.27
CA ASP A 72 19.32 -4.16 -23.32
C ASP A 72 20.09 -3.33 -24.35
N ALA A 73 21.41 -3.37 -24.29
CA ALA A 73 22.34 -2.98 -25.35
C ALA A 73 23.66 -3.75 -25.22
#